data_AF-A0A0F5ZUC6-F1
#
_entry.id   AF-A0A0F5ZUC6-F1
#
_cell.length_a   1.000
_cell.length_b   1.000
_cell.length_c   1.000
_cell.angle_alpha   90.00
_cell.angle_beta   90.00
_cell.angle_gamma   90.00
#
_symmetry.space_group_name_H-M   'P 1'
#
loop_
_entity.id
_entity.type
_entity.pdbx_description
1 polymer ?
#
loop_
_entity_poly.entity_id
_entity_poly.type
_entity_poly.pdbx_seq_one_letter_code
_entity_poly.pdbx_strand_id
1 'polypeptide(L)'
;NTKTFQVRSQTTEDGTYEGNESYTIKAKADGQGSLVSGTVTIIEDEAPTIVTSVTKLRDGVEGSTTPGWTVNFNNPADEATTVRLNFNDSYHQAKFG
;
A
#
# COMPACT_ATOMS: atom_id res chain seq x y z
N ASN A 1 -42.45 14.36 17.86
CA ASN A 1 -41.76 13.12 18.24
C ASN A 1 -40.92 12.71 17.03
N THR A 2 -39.63 13.00 17.04
CA THR A 2 -38.75 12.72 15.89
C THR A 2 -38.02 11.43 16.22
N LYS A 3 -38.42 10.33 15.58
CA LYS A 3 -37.71 9.06 15.70
C LYS A 3 -36.50 9.10 14.78
N THR A 4 -35.30 9.02 15.34
CA THR A 4 -34.04 8.99 14.59
C THR A 4 -33.28 7.71 14.90
N PHE A 5 -32.44 7.28 13.95
CA PHE A 5 -31.49 6.18 14.12
C PHE A 5 -30.14 6.59 13.51
N GLN A 6 -29.08 5.91 13.91
CA GLN A 6 -27.73 6.14 13.39
C GLN A 6 -27.20 4.86 12.76
N VAL A 7 -26.52 4.99 11.63
CA VAL A 7 -25.71 3.93 11.04
C VAL A 7 -24.25 4.30 11.27
N ARG A 8 -23.46 3.34 11.74
CA ARG A 8 -22.03 3.50 12.02
C ARG A 8 -21.29 2.35 11.34
N SER A 9 -20.12 2.66 10.82
CA SER A 9 -19.19 1.71 10.23
C SER A 9 -17.82 1.96 10.84
N GLN A 10 -17.08 0.89 11.12
CA GLN A 10 -15.69 0.99 11.59
C GLN A 10 -14.76 0.95 10.38
N THR A 11 -13.63 1.65 10.48
CA THR A 11 -12.49 1.50 9.58
C THR A 11 -11.46 0.58 10.23
N THR A 12 -10.59 -0.02 9.42
CA THR A 12 -9.41 -0.77 9.85
C THR A 12 -8.19 0.10 9.62
N GLU A 13 -7.24 0.04 10.55
CA GLU A 13 -5.92 0.67 10.43
C GLU A 13 -4.90 -0.47 10.50
N ASP A 14 -4.10 -0.65 9.46
CA ASP A 14 -3.17 -1.79 9.34
C ASP A 14 -1.73 -1.44 8.93
N GLY A 15 -1.42 -0.17 8.69
CA GLY A 15 -0.07 0.28 8.34
C GLY A 15 0.33 0.04 6.88
N THR A 16 -0.60 -0.32 6.00
CA THR A 16 -0.38 -0.53 4.56
C THR A 16 -0.81 0.70 3.78
N TYR A 17 0.04 1.18 2.88
CA TYR A 17 -0.36 2.29 2.00
C TYR A 17 -1.31 1.78 0.90
N GLU A 18 -2.53 2.30 0.92
CA GLU A 18 -3.64 1.99 0.00
C GLU A 18 -4.17 3.27 -0.67
N GLY A 19 -3.91 4.43 -0.06
CA GLY A 19 -4.43 5.72 -0.49
C GLY A 19 -5.86 5.96 -0.01
N ASN A 20 -6.42 7.14 -0.29
CA ASN A 20 -7.75 7.49 0.21
C ASN A 20 -8.85 6.66 -0.46
N GLU A 21 -9.68 6.00 0.34
CA GLU A 21 -10.81 5.21 -0.14
C GLU A 21 -12.15 5.91 0.13
N SER A 22 -13.19 5.51 -0.60
CA SER A 22 -14.54 5.98 -0.33
C SER A 22 -15.60 4.93 -0.57
N TYR A 23 -16.63 4.92 0.28
CA TYR A 23 -17.79 4.06 0.13
C TYR A 23 -19.08 4.78 0.51
N THR A 24 -20.20 4.27 0.01
CA THR A 24 -21.52 4.86 0.27
C THR A 24 -22.32 3.98 1.22
N ILE A 25 -22.80 4.55 2.32
CA ILE A 25 -23.80 3.92 3.17
C ILE A 25 -25.19 4.38 2.70
N LYS A 26 -26.09 3.42 2.51
CA LYS A 26 -27.47 3.64 2.07
C LYS A 26 -28.43 3.06 3.11
N ALA A 27 -29.39 3.84 3.59
CA ALA A 27 -30.35 3.41 4.60
C ALA A 27 -31.78 3.87 4.26
N LYS A 28 -32.75 3.03 4.59
CA LYS A 28 -34.18 3.30 4.42
C LYS A 28 -34.95 2.58 5.52
N ALA A 29 -35.70 3.33 6.34
CA ALA A 29 -36.65 2.74 7.26
C ALA A 29 -37.93 2.32 6.52
N ASP A 30 -38.66 1.35 7.07
CA ASP A 30 -39.98 1.01 6.52
C ASP A 30 -40.94 2.21 6.61
N GLY A 31 -41.77 2.39 5.59
CA GLY A 31 -42.61 3.57 5.42
C GLY A 31 -41.88 4.86 4.99
N GLN A 32 -40.54 4.86 4.86
CA GLN A 32 -39.81 6.01 4.32
C GLN A 32 -39.90 6.03 2.79
N GLY A 33 -40.24 7.19 2.21
CA GLY A 33 -40.43 7.31 0.75
C GLY A 33 -39.14 7.09 -0.04
N SER A 34 -38.06 7.78 0.35
CA SER A 34 -36.77 7.75 -0.35
C SER A 34 -35.67 7.18 0.53
N LEU A 35 -34.73 6.48 -0.11
CA LEU A 35 -33.50 6.06 0.51
C LEU A 35 -32.61 7.28 0.82
N VAL A 36 -31.93 7.26 1.96
CA VAL A 36 -30.93 8.26 2.35
C VAL A 36 -29.54 7.66 2.17
N SER A 37 -28.62 8.44 1.62
CA SER A 37 -27.23 8.04 1.41
C SER A 37 -26.26 9.01 2.07
N GLY A 38 -25.16 8.48 2.59
CA GLY A 38 -23.99 9.24 3.01
C GLY A 38 -22.73 8.64 2.41
N THR A 39 -21.79 9.49 2.02
CA THR A 39 -20.45 9.08 1.58
C THR A 39 -19.52 9.10 2.79
N VAL A 40 -18.79 8.01 2.97
CA VAL A 40 -17.68 7.92 3.91
C VAL A 40 -16.40 7.96 3.11
N THR A 41 -15.43 8.75 3.57
CA THR A 41 -14.07 8.79 3.04
C THR A 41 -13.14 8.29 4.13
N ILE A 42 -12.35 7.28 3.80
CA ILE A 42 -11.22 6.82 4.62
C ILE A 42 -10.02 7.63 4.16
N ILE A 43 -9.37 8.31 5.11
CA ILE A 43 -8.19 9.12 4.84
C ILE A 43 -6.98 8.30 5.25
N GLU A 44 -6.11 8.05 4.27
CA GLU A 44 -4.83 7.39 4.45
C GLU A 44 -3.91 8.23 5.34
N ASP A 45 -3.28 7.60 6.33
CA ASP A 45 -2.26 8.21 7.16
C ASP A 45 -0.85 7.57 7.00
N GLU A 46 -0.73 6.53 6.18
CA GLU A 46 0.55 6.03 5.70
C GLU A 46 1.21 6.95 4.67
N ALA A 47 2.53 6.98 4.70
CA ALA A 47 3.31 7.54 3.61
C ALA A 47 3.31 6.60 2.39
N PRO A 48 3.40 7.14 1.15
CA PRO A 48 3.63 6.31 -0.03
C PRO A 48 4.84 5.39 0.17
N THR A 49 4.70 4.14 -0.28
CA THR A 49 5.76 3.13 -0.15
C THR A 49 6.98 3.49 -0.99
N ILE A 50 8.14 3.61 -0.34
CA ILE A 50 9.42 3.95 -0.95
C ILE A 50 10.52 3.00 -0.50
N VAL A 51 11.55 2.85 -1.36
CA VAL A 51 12.78 2.15 -0.98
C VAL A 51 13.58 3.03 -0.02
N THR A 52 13.86 2.51 1.18
CA THR A 52 14.62 3.21 2.21
C THR A 52 16.10 2.85 2.20
N SER A 53 16.42 1.60 1.87
CA SER A 53 17.81 1.13 1.79
C SER A 53 17.93 -0.16 0.97
N VAL A 54 19.16 -0.44 0.55
CA VAL A 54 19.56 -1.73 0.01
C VAL A 54 20.72 -2.25 0.86
N THR A 55 20.55 -3.41 1.46
CA THR A 55 21.59 -4.05 2.28
C THR A 55 22.11 -5.29 1.59
N LYS A 56 23.42 -5.52 1.71
CA LYS A 56 24.04 -6.75 1.22
C LYS A 56 23.50 -7.94 2.03
N LEU A 57 22.99 -8.95 1.34
CA LEU A 57 22.59 -10.21 1.95
C LEU A 57 23.76 -11.21 1.93
N ARG A 58 24.46 -11.31 0.79
CA ARG A 58 25.61 -12.22 0.64
C ARG A 58 26.47 -11.86 -0.57
N ASP A 59 27.74 -12.28 -0.51
CA ASP A 59 28.64 -12.25 -1.67
C ASP A 59 28.31 -13.37 -2.66
N GLY A 60 28.59 -13.08 -3.93
CA GLY A 60 28.66 -14.09 -4.97
C GLY A 60 30.06 -14.70 -5.04
N VAL A 61 30.12 -16.01 -5.22
CA VAL A 61 31.35 -16.76 -5.51
C VAL A 61 31.16 -17.45 -6.85
N GLU A 62 32.08 -17.22 -7.78
CA GLU A 62 32.01 -17.79 -9.13
C GLU A 62 31.87 -19.32 -9.09
N GLY A 63 30.90 -19.84 -9.85
CA GLY A 63 30.57 -21.27 -9.89
C GLY A 63 29.91 -21.83 -8.63
N SER A 64 29.54 -20.99 -7.66
CA SER A 64 28.97 -21.43 -6.38
C SER A 64 27.75 -20.62 -5.95
N THR A 65 27.95 -19.42 -5.38
CA THR A 65 26.85 -18.62 -4.80
C THR A 65 26.50 -17.44 -5.68
N THR A 66 25.21 -17.20 -5.86
CA THR A 66 24.74 -15.95 -6.48
C THR A 66 24.79 -14.82 -5.44
N PRO A 67 25.22 -13.60 -5.82
CA PRO A 67 25.14 -12.46 -4.93
C PRO A 67 23.68 -12.15 -4.59
N GLY A 68 23.45 -11.53 -3.43
CA GLY A 68 22.11 -11.20 -2.97
C GLY A 68 22.08 -9.91 -2.18
N TRP A 69 20.96 -9.20 -2.29
CA TRP A 69 20.67 -7.98 -1.56
C TRP A 69 19.23 -8.03 -1.02
N THR A 70 19.03 -7.37 0.12
CA THR A 70 17.70 -7.07 0.66
C THR A 70 17.36 -5.62 0.32
N VAL A 71 16.22 -5.41 -0.32
CA VAL A 71 15.66 -4.07 -0.55
C VAL A 71 14.63 -3.82 0.55
N ASN A 72 14.83 -2.76 1.32
CA ASN A 72 13.95 -2.42 2.44
C ASN A 72 13.04 -1.25 2.06
N PHE A 73 11.80 -1.32 2.53
CA PHE A 73 10.77 -0.29 2.35
C PHE A 73 10.39 0.32 3.69
N ASN A 74 9.72 1.48 3.66
CA ASN A 74 9.21 2.16 4.86
C ASN A 74 7.92 1.53 5.40
N ASN A 75 7.05 1.02 4.52
CA ASN A 75 5.79 0.36 4.86
C ASN A 75 5.38 -0.62 3.75
N PRO A 76 4.48 -1.58 4.02
CA PRO A 76 3.78 -2.34 3.00
C PRO A 76 2.98 -1.44 2.04
N ALA A 77 2.70 -1.94 0.85
CA ALA A 77 1.78 -1.34 -0.12
C ALA A 77 0.79 -2.43 -0.58
N ASP A 78 -0.48 -2.07 -0.79
CA ASP A 78 -1.47 -3.01 -1.35
C ASP A 78 -1.50 -3.00 -2.89
N GLU A 79 -0.81 -2.03 -3.50
CA GLU A 79 -0.69 -1.91 -4.95
C GLU A 79 0.69 -2.34 -5.46
N ALA A 80 0.70 -2.92 -6.66
CA ALA A 80 1.92 -3.36 -7.31
C ALA A 80 2.89 -2.19 -7.56
N THR A 81 4.02 -2.19 -6.85
CA THR A 81 5.03 -1.12 -6.95
C THR A 81 6.19 -1.53 -7.86
N THR A 82 6.62 -0.62 -8.74
CA THR A 82 7.81 -0.83 -9.58
C THR A 82 9.05 -0.25 -8.91
N VAL A 83 10.09 -1.08 -8.74
CA VAL A 83 11.40 -0.64 -8.28
C VAL A 83 12.36 -0.55 -9.47
N ARG A 84 13.03 0.59 -9.62
CA ARG A 84 14.13 0.75 -10.58
C ARG A 84 15.46 0.57 -9.88
N LEU A 85 16.16 -0.51 -10.24
CA LEU A 85 17.53 -0.75 -9.80
C LEU A 85 18.50 -0.16 -10.82
N ASN A 86 19.36 0.75 -10.37
CA ASN A 86 20.43 1.31 -11.18
C ASN A 86 21.75 0.74 -10.67
N PHE A 87 22.51 0.12 -11.54
CA PHE A 87 23.86 -0.35 -11.24
C PHE A 87 24.84 0.69 -11.76
N ASN A 88 25.62 1.28 -10.86
CA ASN A 88 26.75 2.11 -11.22
C ASN A 88 28.01 1.31 -10.93
N ASP A 89 28.47 0.59 -11.96
CA ASP A 89 29.77 -0.05 -11.92
C ASP A 89 30.78 0.89 -12.60
N SER A 90 31.50 1.64 -11.78
CA SER A 90 32.56 2.54 -12.26
C SER A 90 33.78 1.79 -12.78
N TYR A 91 33.84 0.45 -12.68
CA TYR A 91 35.00 -0.35 -13.05
C TYR A 91 34.75 -1.37 -14.16
N HIS A 92 33.60 -2.05 -14.20
CA HIS A 92 33.30 -3.06 -15.23
C HIS A 92 31.91 -2.88 -15.89
N GLN A 93 31.82 -3.21 -17.18
CA GLN A 93 30.55 -3.24 -17.91
C GLN A 93 29.99 -4.66 -17.78
N ALA A 94 28.92 -4.85 -17.01
CA ALA A 94 28.25 -6.15 -16.95
C ALA A 94 27.62 -6.45 -18.34
N LYS A 95 28.29 -7.29 -19.13
CA LYS A 95 27.73 -7.87 -20.33
C LYS A 95 26.85 -9.05 -19.90
N PHE A 96 25.55 -8.80 -19.76
CA PHE A 96 24.60 -9.90 -19.69
C PHE A 96 24.51 -10.53 -21.09
N GLY A 97 24.86 -11.82 -21.17
CA GLY A 97 24.70 -12.64 -22.37
C GLY A 97 23.26 -12.99 -22.64
#